data_AF-A0A9D1EXI3-F1
#
_entry.id   AF-A0A9D1EXI3-F1
#
_cell.length_a   1.000
_cell.length_b   1.000
_cell.length_c   1.000
_cell.angle_alpha   90.00
_cell.angle_beta   90.00
_cell.angle_gamma   90.00
#
_symmetry.space_group_name_H-M   'P 1'
#
loop_
_entity.id
_entity.type
_entity.pdbx_description
1 polymer ?
#
loop_
_entity_poly.entity_id
_entity_poly.type
_entity_poly.pdbx_seq_one_letter_code
_entity_poly.pdbx_strand_id
1 'polypeptide(L)'
;MQEKECPFCGELIKGNAIKCKHCGEWLNVRCPYCDELVSANTRICPECHSKLNFLKKKDNYTLAIISWIFTVLYIFIIFGFLACLNEPGPDGIANITASDKAGNLFCIIFLLLFPLVPAIWSFCIKQAEKSVLSSGITALIFALLAIWMVLA
;
A
#
# COMPACT_ATOMS: atom_id res chain seq x y z
N MET A 1 -9.83 -17.69 31.59
CA MET A 1 -9.80 -18.20 30.21
C MET A 1 -8.41 -17.91 29.67
N GLN A 2 -7.66 -18.90 29.16
CA GLN A 2 -6.34 -18.61 28.59
C GLN A 2 -6.51 -17.93 27.22
N GLU A 3 -5.84 -16.81 27.02
CA GLU A 3 -5.83 -16.04 25.78
C GLU A 3 -4.42 -16.07 25.19
N LYS A 4 -4.32 -16.07 23.87
CA LYS A 4 -3.04 -16.08 23.14
C LYS A 4 -3.08 -15.04 22.04
N GLU A 5 -1.93 -14.52 21.63
CA GLU A 5 -1.85 -13.62 20.47
C GLU A 5 -1.88 -14.42 19.16
N CYS A 6 -2.56 -13.88 18.16
CA CYS A 6 -2.56 -14.43 16.82
C CYS A 6 -1.19 -14.20 16.16
N PRO A 7 -0.50 -15.23 15.65
CA PRO A 7 0.82 -15.08 15.03
C PRO A 7 0.80 -14.32 13.70
N PHE A 8 -0.38 -14.13 13.11
CA PHE A 8 -0.57 -13.45 11.82
C PHE A 8 -0.90 -11.96 11.98
N CYS A 9 -1.90 -11.63 12.80
CA CYS A 9 -2.34 -10.23 13.01
C CYS A 9 -1.88 -9.60 14.34
N GLY A 10 -1.44 -10.39 15.31
CA GLY A 10 -1.04 -9.91 16.65
C GLY A 10 -2.21 -9.64 17.61
N GLU A 11 -3.46 -9.92 17.22
CA GLU A 11 -4.62 -9.69 18.09
C GLU A 11 -4.88 -10.84 19.07
N LEU A 12 -5.48 -10.51 20.23
CA LEU A 12 -5.80 -11.47 21.28
C LEU A 12 -6.97 -12.38 20.88
N ILE A 13 -6.71 -13.68 20.90
CA ILE A 13 -7.66 -14.74 20.57
C ILE A 13 -7.78 -15.74 21.73
N LYS A 14 -8.85 -16.53 21.71
CA LYS A 14 -9.02 -17.63 22.68
C LYS A 14 -7.85 -18.62 22.57
N GLY A 15 -7.38 -19.16 23.68
CA GLY A 15 -6.29 -20.16 23.71
C GLY A 15 -6.56 -21.38 22.81
N ASN A 16 -7.84 -21.78 22.72
CA ASN A 16 -8.29 -22.93 21.92
C ASN A 16 -8.82 -22.52 20.53
N ALA A 17 -8.57 -21.29 20.07
CA ALA A 17 -9.01 -20.84 18.75
C ALA A 17 -8.28 -21.61 17.65
N ILE A 18 -9.05 -22.13 16.69
CA ILE A 18 -8.62 -22.82 15.47
C ILE A 18 -8.52 -21.83 14.29
N LYS A 19 -9.41 -20.83 14.27
CA LYS A 19 -9.44 -19.77 13.26
C LYS A 19 -9.46 -18.42 13.95
N CYS A 20 -8.68 -17.47 13.44
CA CYS A 20 -8.67 -16.12 13.99
C CYS A 20 -9.96 -15.38 13.63
N LYS A 21 -10.62 -14.77 14.63
CA LYS A 21 -11.83 -13.95 14.42
C LYS A 21 -11.54 -12.60 13.75
N HIS A 22 -10.27 -12.18 13.75
CA HIS A 22 -9.84 -10.85 13.29
C HIS A 22 -9.32 -10.89 11.85
N CYS A 23 -8.33 -11.75 11.56
CA CYS A 23 -7.78 -11.88 10.22
C CYS A 23 -8.39 -13.02 9.38
N GLY A 24 -9.15 -13.94 10.00
CA GLY A 24 -9.74 -15.08 9.30
C GLY A 24 -8.77 -16.23 8.99
N GLU A 25 -7.50 -16.12 9.38
CA GLU A 25 -6.47 -17.14 9.11
C GLU A 25 -6.65 -18.38 10.00
N TRP A 26 -6.26 -19.54 9.48
CA TRP A 26 -6.26 -20.80 10.22
C TRP A 26 -5.00 -20.94 11.06
N LEU A 27 -5.16 -21.30 12.33
CA LEU A 27 -4.07 -21.45 13.29
C LEU A 27 -3.53 -22.88 13.35
N ASN A 28 -4.08 -23.78 12.54
CA ASN A 28 -3.65 -25.17 12.42
C ASN A 28 -2.78 -25.26 11.17
N VAL A 29 -1.48 -25.47 11.35
CA VAL A 29 -0.49 -25.52 10.27
C VAL A 29 0.20 -26.88 10.28
N ARG A 30 0.59 -27.37 9.11
CA ARG A 30 1.38 -28.60 9.03
C ARG A 30 2.85 -28.31 9.34
N CYS A 31 3.46 -29.19 10.12
CA CYS A 31 4.89 -29.12 10.40
C CYS A 31 5.69 -29.38 9.11
N PRO A 32 6.66 -28.52 8.70
CA PRO A 32 7.43 -28.73 7.49
C PRO A 32 8.42 -29.90 7.57
N TYR A 33 8.63 -30.46 8.77
CA TYR A 33 9.59 -31.54 9.00
C TYR A 33 8.92 -32.92 9.09
N CYS A 34 7.73 -33.02 9.71
CA CYS A 34 7.02 -34.29 9.92
C CYS A 34 5.59 -34.32 9.37
N ASP A 35 5.11 -33.23 8.78
CA ASP A 35 3.77 -33.06 8.21
C ASP A 35 2.58 -33.17 9.19
N GLU A 36 2.86 -33.28 10.50
CA GLU A 36 1.82 -33.31 11.53
C GLU A 36 1.10 -31.97 11.68
N LEU A 37 -0.20 -32.02 12.00
CA LEU A 37 -1.00 -30.83 12.30
C LEU A 37 -0.62 -30.25 13.66
N VAL A 38 -0.03 -29.05 13.65
CA VAL A 38 0.40 -28.32 14.85
C VAL A 38 -0.22 -26.94 14.92
N SER A 39 -0.26 -26.37 16.13
CA SER A 39 -0.69 -24.98 16.34
C SER A 39 0.38 -24.02 15.83
N ALA A 40 -0.01 -23.02 15.04
CA ALA A 40 0.88 -21.98 14.51
C ALA A 40 1.60 -21.16 15.61
N ASN A 41 1.10 -21.22 16.85
CA ASN A 41 1.71 -20.54 17.99
C ASN A 41 2.80 -21.36 18.69
N THR A 42 2.96 -22.65 18.36
CA THR A 42 4.01 -23.47 18.98
C THR A 42 5.36 -23.19 18.34
N ARG A 43 6.39 -23.00 19.17
CA ARG A 43 7.78 -22.80 18.71
C ARG A 43 8.51 -24.12 18.46
N ILE A 44 7.98 -25.23 18.99
CA ILE A 44 8.59 -26.55 18.89
C ILE A 44 7.47 -27.54 18.57
N CYS A 45 7.71 -28.41 17.58
CA CYS A 45 6.77 -29.47 17.24
C CYS A 45 6.77 -30.53 18.37
N PRO A 46 5.60 -30.93 18.91
CA PRO A 46 5.53 -31.97 19.95
C PRO A 46 5.93 -33.36 19.43
N GLU A 47 5.76 -33.63 18.13
CA GLU A 47 6.09 -34.93 17.56
C GLU A 47 7.57 -35.05 17.21
N CYS A 48 8.10 -34.15 16.36
CA CYS A 48 9.47 -34.26 15.86
C CYS A 48 10.48 -33.37 16.61
N HIS A 49 10.04 -32.59 17.60
CA HIS A 49 10.88 -31.68 18.40
C HIS A 49 11.68 -30.64 17.60
N SER A 50 11.35 -30.43 16.32
CA SER A 50 11.97 -29.40 15.49
C SER A 50 11.51 -27.99 15.93
N LYS A 51 12.41 -27.00 15.83
CA LYS A 51 12.04 -25.58 15.98
C LYS A 51 11.20 -25.11 14.80
N LEU A 52 10.07 -24.49 15.10
CA LEU A 52 9.11 -23.97 14.13
C LEU A 52 9.19 -22.44 14.12
N ASN A 53 9.40 -21.87 12.93
CA ASN A 53 9.48 -20.42 12.70
C ASN A 53 8.35 -19.96 11.76
N PHE A 54 7.10 -20.35 12.03
CA PHE A 54 5.93 -19.87 11.26
C PHE A 54 5.64 -18.38 11.47
N LEU A 55 6.35 -17.76 12.41
CA LEU A 55 6.13 -16.39 12.86
C LEU A 55 6.88 -15.38 11.97
N LYS A 56 6.39 -15.16 10.74
CA LYS A 56 6.54 -13.84 10.12
C LYS A 56 5.69 -13.69 8.86
N LYS A 57 4.45 -13.26 9.04
CA LYS A 57 3.82 -12.47 7.99
C LYS A 57 2.80 -11.49 8.57
N LYS A 58 3.29 -10.31 8.95
CA LYS A 58 2.45 -9.15 9.21
C LYS A 58 2.07 -8.58 7.84
N ASP A 59 0.91 -8.96 7.33
CA ASP A 59 0.48 -8.63 5.98
C ASP A 59 0.15 -7.14 5.82
N ASN A 60 0.97 -6.47 5.01
CA ASN A 60 0.66 -5.69 3.80
C ASN A 60 -0.47 -4.63 3.79
N TYR A 61 -1.42 -4.60 4.74
CA TYR A 61 -2.53 -3.64 4.72
C TYR A 61 -2.05 -2.21 5.04
N THR A 62 -1.11 -2.07 6.00
CA THR A 62 -0.55 -0.78 6.37
C THR A 62 0.22 -0.15 5.22
N LEU A 63 0.97 -0.97 4.46
CA LEU A 63 1.71 -0.50 3.29
C LEU A 63 0.76 -0.19 2.12
N ALA A 64 -0.33 -0.93 1.95
CA ALA A 64 -1.35 -0.63 0.96
C ALA A 64 -2.08 0.70 1.24
N ILE A 65 -2.43 0.99 2.50
CA ILE A 65 -3.06 2.26 2.90
C ILE A 65 -2.10 3.44 2.66
N ILE A 66 -0.84 3.30 3.08
CA ILE A 66 0.18 4.33 2.86
C ILE A 66 0.34 4.60 1.36
N SER A 67 0.38 3.56 0.53
CA SER A 67 0.43 3.71 -0.93
C SER A 67 -0.77 4.48 -1.49
N TRP A 68 -1.99 4.17 -1.03
CA TRP A 68 -3.21 4.88 -1.48
C TRP A 68 -3.20 6.36 -1.10
N ILE A 69 -2.75 6.70 0.12
CA ILE A 69 -2.66 8.09 0.58
C ILE A 69 -1.71 8.90 -0.32
N PHE A 70 -0.54 8.34 -0.64
CA PHE A 70 0.42 9.02 -1.52
C PHE A 70 -0.13 9.23 -2.93
N THR A 71 -0.84 8.26 -3.50
CA THR A 71 -1.47 8.40 -4.82
C THR A 71 -2.54 9.50 -4.81
N VAL A 72 -3.39 9.56 -3.78
CA VAL A 72 -4.44 10.59 -3.66
C VAL A 72 -3.81 11.98 -3.52
N LEU A 73 -2.81 12.16 -2.66
CA LEU A 73 -2.10 13.44 -2.51
C LEU A 73 -1.48 13.90 -3.84
N TYR A 74 -0.92 12.98 -4.61
CA TYR A 74 -0.34 13.30 -5.91
C TYR A 74 -1.39 13.77 -6.93
N ILE A 75 -2.57 13.13 -6.97
CA ILE A 75 -3.69 13.56 -7.82
C ILE A 75 -4.17 14.96 -7.44
N PHE A 76 -4.26 15.27 -6.14
CA PHE A 76 -4.60 16.62 -5.68
C PHE A 76 -3.56 17.66 -6.13
N ILE A 77 -2.27 17.31 -6.08
CA ILE A 77 -1.19 18.19 -6.58
C ILE A 77 -1.31 18.40 -8.10
N ILE A 78 -1.61 17.36 -8.88
CA ILE A 78 -1.85 17.48 -10.33
C ILE A 78 -3.06 18.37 -10.62
N PHE A 79 -4.17 18.18 -9.88
CA PHE A 79 -5.37 18.97 -10.09
C PHE A 79 -5.16 20.45 -9.74
N GLY A 80 -4.41 20.73 -8.67
CA GLY A 80 -3.97 22.08 -8.34
C GLY A 80 -3.07 22.69 -9.42
N PHE A 81 -2.18 21.88 -10.01
CA PHE A 81 -1.33 22.31 -11.12
C PHE A 81 -2.13 22.62 -12.39
N LEU A 82 -3.08 21.76 -12.76
CA LEU A 82 -4.01 21.98 -13.88
C LEU A 82 -4.85 23.24 -13.68
N ALA A 83 -5.28 23.52 -12.46
CA ALA A 83 -5.99 24.76 -12.13
C ALA A 83 -5.10 26.00 -12.33
N CYS A 84 -3.79 25.90 -12.08
CA CYS A 84 -2.83 26.97 -12.38
C CYS A 84 -2.52 27.11 -13.88
N LEU A 85 -2.62 26.05 -14.67
CA LEU A 85 -2.42 26.12 -16.13
C LEU A 85 -3.65 26.66 -16.89
N ASN A 86 -4.84 26.60 -16.28
CA ASN A 86 -6.10 27.04 -16.87
C ASN A 86 -6.48 28.47 -16.49
N GLU A 87 -5.52 29.33 -16.16
CA GLU A 87 -5.80 30.78 -16.13
C GLU A 87 -6.17 31.23 -17.56
N PRO A 88 -7.41 31.72 -17.81
CA PRO A 88 -7.72 32.35 -19.08
C PRO A 88 -6.80 33.57 -19.22
N GLY A 89 -6.09 33.64 -20.36
CA GLY A 89 -5.01 34.61 -20.57
C GLY A 89 -5.43 36.05 -20.24
N PRO A 90 -4.55 36.83 -19.59
CA PRO A 90 -4.89 38.17 -19.11
C PRO A 90 -5.20 39.09 -20.29
N ASP A 91 -6.44 39.51 -20.39
CA ASP A 91 -6.88 40.65 -21.19
C ASP A 91 -6.38 41.95 -20.52
N GLY A 92 -5.14 42.33 -20.86
CA GLY A 92 -4.64 43.70 -20.68
C GLY A 92 -3.77 43.94 -19.45
N ILE A 93 -2.48 44.19 -19.70
CA ILE A 93 -1.50 44.98 -18.94
C ILE A 93 -1.89 45.38 -17.49
N ALA A 94 -1.72 44.48 -16.53
CA ALA A 94 -1.22 44.77 -15.17
C ALA A 94 -0.96 43.46 -14.40
N ASN A 95 0.14 43.44 -13.62
CA ASN A 95 0.53 42.44 -12.62
C ASN A 95 1.34 41.22 -13.09
N ILE A 96 2.59 41.50 -13.46
CA ILE A 96 3.72 40.59 -13.24
C ILE A 96 4.29 40.99 -11.87
N THR A 97 4.28 40.12 -10.85
CA THR A 97 5.28 40.06 -9.73
C THR A 97 4.87 39.25 -8.49
N ALA A 98 3.66 38.67 -8.38
CA ALA A 98 3.34 37.78 -7.25
C ALA A 98 2.90 36.35 -7.63
N SER A 99 2.33 36.14 -8.82
CA SER A 99 1.81 34.82 -9.25
C SER A 99 2.90 33.90 -9.82
N ASP A 100 3.92 34.46 -10.47
CA ASP A 100 4.94 33.70 -11.20
C ASP A 100 5.83 32.82 -10.30
N LYS A 101 6.01 33.22 -9.02
CA LYS A 101 6.92 32.53 -8.09
C LYS A 101 6.27 31.31 -7.46
N ALA A 102 4.95 31.33 -7.28
CA ALA A 102 4.19 30.19 -6.79
C ALA A 102 4.14 29.10 -7.87
N GLY A 103 3.80 29.45 -9.12
CA GLY A 103 3.78 28.51 -10.24
C GLY A 103 5.12 27.81 -10.47
N ASN A 104 6.24 28.56 -10.46
CA ASN A 104 7.57 27.96 -10.63
C ASN A 104 7.99 27.06 -9.47
N LEU A 105 7.64 27.40 -8.22
CA LEU A 105 7.95 26.54 -7.07
C LEU A 105 7.13 25.24 -7.10
N PHE A 106 5.86 25.32 -7.49
CA PHE A 106 4.99 24.14 -7.67
C PHE A 106 5.47 23.24 -8.83
N CYS A 107 5.88 23.82 -9.98
CA CYS A 107 6.50 23.08 -11.10
C CYS A 107 7.75 22.31 -10.67
N ILE A 108 8.65 22.95 -9.92
CA ILE A 108 9.91 22.35 -9.47
C ILE A 108 9.63 21.20 -8.49
N ILE A 109 8.69 21.38 -7.55
CA ILE A 109 8.26 20.32 -6.63
C ILE A 109 7.66 19.14 -7.40
N PHE A 110 6.85 19.39 -8.44
CA PHE A 110 6.27 18.36 -9.29
C PHE A 110 7.34 17.57 -10.06
N LEU A 111 8.31 18.24 -10.67
CA LEU A 111 9.43 17.61 -11.39
C LEU A 111 10.34 16.77 -10.47
N LEU A 112 10.49 17.17 -9.20
CA LEU A 112 11.27 16.42 -8.21
C LEU A 112 10.52 15.22 -7.63
N LEU A 113 9.19 15.31 -7.49
CA LEU A 113 8.36 14.21 -6.97
C LEU A 113 7.97 13.18 -8.05
N PHE A 114 7.80 13.59 -9.30
CA PHE A 114 7.46 12.71 -10.43
C PHE A 114 8.36 11.45 -10.55
N PRO A 115 9.71 11.52 -10.43
CA PRO A 115 10.57 10.34 -10.48
C PRO A 115 10.57 9.49 -9.20
N LEU A 116 10.13 10.04 -8.06
CA LEU A 116 10.02 9.27 -6.80
C LEU A 116 8.82 8.32 -6.82
N VAL A 117 7.74 8.66 -7.53
CA VAL A 117 6.54 7.82 -7.66
C VAL A 117 6.82 6.45 -8.32
N PRO A 118 7.50 6.36 -9.49
CA PRO A 118 7.84 5.06 -10.09
C PRO A 118 8.87 4.27 -9.27
N ALA A 119 9.74 4.94 -8.51
CA ALA A 119 10.66 4.26 -7.59
C ALA A 119 9.92 3.58 -6.43
N ILE A 120 8.91 4.26 -5.86
CA ILE A 120 8.02 3.68 -4.83
C ILE A 120 7.18 2.55 -5.44
N TRP A 121 6.70 2.72 -6.68
CA TRP A 121 5.90 1.70 -7.38
C TRP A 121 6.71 0.42 -7.67
N SER A 122 7.98 0.56 -8.07
CA SER A 122 8.92 -0.56 -8.28
C SER A 122 9.18 -1.35 -6.99
N PHE A 123 9.23 -0.67 -5.84
CA PHE A 123 9.39 -1.31 -4.54
C PHE A 123 8.12 -2.08 -4.11
N CYS A 124 6.93 -1.55 -4.42
CA CYS A 124 5.66 -2.23 -4.18
C CYS A 124 5.47 -3.49 -5.05
N ILE A 125 5.98 -3.50 -6.29
CA ILE A 125 5.91 -4.68 -7.19
C ILE A 125 6.68 -5.88 -6.61
N LYS A 126 7.82 -5.65 -5.94
CA LYS A 126 8.58 -6.75 -5.29
C LYS A 126 7.86 -7.41 -4.11
N GLN A 127 6.85 -6.77 -3.52
CA GLN A 127 6.03 -7.35 -2.45
C GLN A 127 4.75 -8.04 -2.98
N ALA A 128 4.50 -7.99 -4.29
CA ALA A 128 3.22 -8.33 -4.91
C ALA A 128 3.05 -9.81 -5.30
N GLU A 129 3.94 -10.72 -4.90
CA GLU A 129 3.74 -12.16 -5.16
C GLU A 129 2.50 -12.75 -4.47
N LYS A 130 1.81 -11.98 -3.59
CA LYS A 130 0.64 -12.45 -2.82
C LYS A 130 -0.64 -11.62 -3.00
N SER A 131 -0.67 -10.59 -3.85
CA SER A 131 -1.86 -9.74 -4.02
C SER A 131 -2.09 -9.38 -5.49
N VAL A 132 -2.50 -10.38 -6.27
CA VAL A 132 -2.85 -10.29 -7.70
C VAL A 132 -4.04 -9.34 -7.97
N LEU A 133 -4.82 -8.96 -6.94
CA LEU A 133 -6.07 -8.22 -7.14
C LEU A 133 -5.93 -6.68 -7.13
N SER A 134 -4.82 -6.12 -6.64
CA SER A 134 -4.68 -4.65 -6.47
C SER A 134 -4.01 -3.94 -7.65
N SER A 135 -3.17 -4.62 -8.44
CA SER A 135 -2.42 -4.01 -9.55
C SER A 135 -3.27 -3.65 -10.77
N GLY A 136 -4.36 -4.40 -11.03
CA GLY A 136 -5.24 -4.15 -12.18
C GLY A 136 -6.04 -2.85 -12.05
N ILE A 137 -6.48 -2.52 -10.84
CA ILE A 137 -7.29 -1.31 -10.58
C ILE A 137 -6.44 -0.06 -10.78
N THR A 138 -5.19 -0.05 -10.29
CA THR A 138 -4.29 1.09 -10.46
C THR A 138 -3.96 1.34 -11.93
N ALA A 139 -3.71 0.28 -12.71
CA ALA A 139 -3.43 0.38 -14.14
C ALA A 139 -4.64 0.93 -14.92
N LEU A 140 -5.86 0.50 -14.58
CA LEU A 140 -7.09 1.03 -15.18
C LEU A 140 -7.28 2.51 -14.86
N ILE A 141 -7.03 2.93 -13.62
CA ILE A 141 -7.14 4.35 -13.22
C ILE A 141 -6.13 5.21 -14.01
N PHE A 142 -4.87 4.78 -14.13
CA PHE A 142 -3.88 5.53 -14.92
C PHE A 142 -4.24 5.60 -16.40
N ALA A 143 -4.76 4.51 -16.98
CA ALA A 143 -5.22 4.51 -18.37
C ALA A 143 -6.40 5.48 -18.59
N LEU A 144 -7.37 5.49 -17.69
CA LEU A 144 -8.52 6.41 -17.77
C LEU A 144 -8.10 7.88 -17.59
N LEU A 145 -7.16 8.17 -16.69
CA LEU A 145 -6.62 9.53 -16.53
C LEU A 145 -5.84 9.99 -17.77
N ALA A 146 -5.06 9.10 -18.39
CA ALA A 146 -4.35 9.40 -19.64
C ALA A 146 -5.31 9.65 -20.79
N ILE A 147 -6.37 8.85 -20.92
CA ILE A 147 -7.43 9.06 -21.92
C ILE A 147 -8.14 10.40 -21.70
N TRP A 148 -8.46 10.75 -20.45
CA TRP A 148 -9.10 12.02 -20.12
C TRP A 148 -8.22 13.23 -20.47
N MET A 149 -6.91 13.18 -20.17
CA MET A 149 -5.95 14.23 -20.55
C MET A 149 -5.79 14.42 -22.06
N VAL A 150 -6.05 13.39 -22.87
CA VAL A 150 -5.97 13.47 -24.34
C VAL A 150 -7.26 14.03 -24.96
N LEU A 151 -8.39 13.87 -24.26
CA LEU A 151 -9.72 14.26 -24.75
C LEU A 151 -10.22 15.61 -24.20
N ALA A 152 -9.60 16.14 -23.14
CA ALA A 152 -9.89 17.44 -22.54
C ALA A 152 -8.94 18.53 -23.06
#